data_AF-A0A7I9XIZ3-F1
#
_entry.id   AF-A0A7I9XIZ3-F1
#
_cell.length_a   1.000
_cell.length_b   1.000
_cell.length_c   1.000
_cell.angle_alpha   90.00
_cell.angle_beta   90.00
_cell.angle_gamma   90.00
#
_symmetry.space_group_name_H-M   'P 1'
#
loop_
_entity.id
_entity.type
_entity.pdbx_description
1 polymer ?
#
loop_
_entity_poly.entity_id
_entity_poly.type
_entity_poly.pdbx_seq_one_letter_code
_entity_poly.pdbx_strand_id
1 'polypeptide(L)'
;MGCLAKSGQPGRSLAVTASACGLLFGIALTSVAPSSRADVEPDKKLAYLIGVTMRPGYDFANAEEALDYGYGICGKVSHNIGYAQLITDVQGDFATSDDYHASYLISQAVNELCPELIWQLRNSAAHYRPPGPRSPKPETGTEEKKGAV
;
A
#
# COMPACT_ATOMS: atom_id res chain seq x y z
N MET A 1 -25.22 -39.41 -27.42
CA MET A 1 -25.94 -39.06 -26.18
C MET A 1 -25.55 -37.62 -25.87
N GLY A 2 -26.33 -36.59 -26.24
CA GLY A 2 -27.61 -36.19 -25.66
C GLY A 2 -27.33 -35.42 -24.36
N CYS A 3 -27.79 -34.20 -24.07
CA CYS A 3 -28.81 -33.32 -24.63
C CYS A 3 -28.62 -31.91 -24.02
N LEU A 4 -29.19 -30.90 -24.70
CA LEU A 4 -29.96 -29.74 -24.18
C LEU A 4 -29.51 -29.05 -22.87
N ALA A 5 -29.61 -27.74 -22.66
CA ALA A 5 -30.09 -26.56 -23.37
C ALA A 5 -29.97 -25.42 -22.33
N LYS A 6 -29.97 -24.14 -22.73
CA LYS A 6 -31.04 -23.19 -22.33
C LYS A 6 -30.76 -21.79 -22.87
N SER A 7 -31.78 -21.30 -23.56
CA SER A 7 -31.96 -20.04 -24.27
C SER A 7 -32.20 -18.84 -23.35
N GLY A 8 -31.91 -17.62 -23.83
CA GLY A 8 -32.43 -16.37 -23.25
C GLY A 8 -31.82 -15.08 -23.79
N GLN A 9 -32.46 -14.50 -24.81
CA GLN A 9 -32.33 -13.16 -25.46
C GLN A 9 -32.25 -11.94 -24.47
N PRO A 10 -32.09 -10.64 -24.89
CA PRO A 10 -32.21 -10.05 -26.24
C PRO A 10 -31.17 -8.96 -26.64
N GLY A 11 -31.08 -8.75 -27.95
CA GLY A 11 -31.13 -7.39 -28.53
C GLY A 11 -29.88 -6.53 -28.43
N ARG A 12 -29.12 -6.47 -29.53
CA ARG A 12 -28.93 -5.25 -30.32
C ARG A 12 -28.31 -5.63 -31.66
N SER A 13 -29.20 -5.73 -32.65
CA SER A 13 -28.87 -5.83 -34.06
C SER A 13 -27.88 -4.75 -34.46
N LEU A 14 -26.80 -5.16 -35.12
CA LEU A 14 -26.10 -4.42 -36.17
C LEU A 14 -25.36 -5.45 -37.02
N ALA A 15 -26.13 -6.22 -37.79
CA ALA A 15 -25.62 -6.79 -39.02
C ALA A 15 -25.68 -5.67 -40.06
N VAL A 16 -24.52 -5.12 -40.44
CA VAL A 16 -24.36 -4.51 -41.75
C VAL A 16 -23.36 -5.36 -42.51
N THR A 17 -23.83 -5.77 -43.68
CA THR A 17 -23.35 -6.80 -44.58
C THR A 17 -22.01 -6.49 -45.22
N ALA A 18 -21.28 -7.56 -45.52
CA ALA A 18 -20.02 -7.58 -46.24
C ALA A 18 -20.06 -6.82 -47.57
N SER A 19 -18.99 -6.09 -47.88
CA SER A 19 -18.63 -5.73 -49.26
C SER A 19 -17.11 -5.68 -49.45
N ALA A 20 -16.69 -6.01 -50.66
CA ALA A 20 -15.45 -6.69 -51.00
C ALA A 20 -14.23 -5.78 -51.24
N CYS A 21 -13.06 -6.44 -51.24
CA CYS A 21 -11.81 -6.06 -51.91
C CYS A 21 -11.13 -4.74 -51.48
N GLY A 22 -10.08 -4.87 -50.66
CA GLY A 22 -9.10 -3.82 -50.45
C GLY A 22 -8.04 -4.30 -49.47
N LEU A 23 -6.77 -4.24 -49.88
CA LEU A 23 -5.60 -4.59 -49.06
C LEU A 23 -5.70 -3.94 -47.67
N LEU A 24 -5.89 -4.73 -46.62
CA LEU A 24 -5.78 -4.24 -45.25
C LEU A 24 -4.45 -4.72 -44.68
N PHE A 25 -3.49 -3.80 -44.68
CA PHE A 25 -2.34 -3.84 -43.79
C PHE A 25 -2.80 -4.25 -42.40
N GLY A 26 -2.27 -5.37 -41.90
CA GLY A 26 -2.48 -5.78 -40.52
C GLY A 26 -1.87 -4.74 -39.59
N ILE A 27 -2.69 -3.83 -39.07
CA ILE A 27 -2.32 -2.99 -37.95
C ILE A 27 -2.36 -3.90 -36.73
N ALA A 28 -1.22 -4.53 -36.43
CA ALA A 28 -1.01 -5.08 -35.10
C ALA A 28 -1.05 -3.90 -34.13
N LEU A 29 -2.18 -3.73 -33.45
CA LEU A 29 -2.28 -2.86 -32.29
C LEU A 29 -1.43 -3.49 -31.18
N THR A 30 -0.12 -3.28 -31.23
CA THR A 30 0.75 -3.52 -30.09
C THR A 30 0.39 -2.43 -29.07
N SER A 31 -0.55 -2.73 -28.19
CA SER A 31 -0.75 -1.98 -26.96
C SER A 31 0.53 -2.08 -26.15
N VAL A 32 1.46 -1.14 -26.38
CA VAL A 32 2.57 -0.91 -25.46
C VAL A 32 1.91 -0.35 -24.20
N ALA A 33 1.76 -1.20 -23.18
CA ALA A 33 1.41 -0.72 -21.86
C ALA A 33 2.60 0.12 -21.39
N PRO A 34 2.44 1.42 -21.12
CA PRO A 34 3.54 2.21 -20.61
C PRO A 34 4.00 1.58 -19.30
N SER A 35 5.24 1.08 -19.30
CA SER A 35 5.95 0.74 -18.07
C SER A 35 6.64 2.02 -17.58
N SER A 36 5.84 3.05 -17.29
CA SER A 36 6.29 4.15 -16.44
C SER A 36 6.14 3.67 -14.99
N ARG A 37 6.96 4.18 -14.06
CA ARG A 37 6.57 4.17 -12.65
C ARG A 37 5.14 4.69 -12.65
N ALA A 38 4.15 3.87 -12.28
CA ALA A 38 2.76 4.27 -12.37
C ALA A 38 2.66 5.61 -11.66
N ASP A 39 2.32 6.68 -12.39
CA ASP A 39 2.15 7.98 -11.77
C ASP A 39 1.10 7.78 -10.69
N VAL A 40 1.53 7.83 -9.42
CA VAL A 40 0.62 7.60 -8.30
C VAL A 40 -0.44 8.69 -8.42
N GLU A 41 -1.66 8.26 -8.70
CA GLU A 41 -2.78 9.15 -8.95
C GLU A 41 -2.91 10.14 -7.76
N PRO A 42 -3.22 11.42 -8.02
CA PRO A 42 -3.30 12.43 -6.96
C PRO A 42 -4.24 12.04 -5.80
N ASP A 43 -5.30 11.26 -6.07
CA ASP A 43 -6.20 10.75 -5.04
C ASP A 43 -5.52 9.77 -4.07
N LYS A 44 -4.56 8.98 -4.56
CA LYS A 44 -3.80 8.02 -3.75
C LYS A 44 -2.80 8.68 -2.84
N LYS A 45 -2.09 9.70 -3.33
CA LYS A 45 -1.23 10.54 -2.49
C LYS A 45 -2.04 11.21 -1.39
N LEU A 46 -3.21 11.73 -1.73
CA LEU A 46 -4.12 12.34 -0.76
C LEU A 46 -4.63 11.33 0.26
N ALA A 47 -5.02 10.12 -0.17
CA ALA A 47 -5.48 9.06 0.73
C ALA A 47 -4.40 8.68 1.76
N TYR A 48 -3.14 8.51 1.30
CA TYR A 48 -2.00 8.28 2.17
C TYR A 48 -1.80 9.43 3.17
N LEU A 49 -1.76 10.68 2.67
CA LEU A 49 -1.56 11.86 3.50
C LEU A 49 -2.64 11.98 4.57
N ILE A 50 -3.92 11.76 4.23
CA ILE A 50 -5.00 11.75 5.21
C ILE A 50 -4.77 10.67 6.27
N GLY A 51 -4.37 9.46 5.86
CA GLY A 51 -4.12 8.34 6.76
C GLY A 51 -3.01 8.61 7.79
N VAL A 52 -1.97 9.36 7.41
CA VAL A 52 -0.79 9.58 8.26
C VAL A 52 -0.74 10.93 8.96
N THR A 53 -1.37 11.98 8.41
CA THR A 53 -1.35 13.33 9.00
C THR A 53 -2.52 13.60 9.94
N MET A 54 -3.67 12.96 9.72
CA MET A 54 -4.83 13.09 10.61
C MET A 54 -4.78 12.10 11.78
N ARG A 55 -3.89 11.11 11.71
CA ARG A 55 -3.65 10.15 12.79
C ARG A 55 -2.52 10.68 13.69
N PRO A 56 -2.74 10.84 15.00
CA PRO A 56 -1.69 11.31 15.89
C PRO A 56 -0.53 10.30 15.96
N GLY A 57 0.68 10.84 16.14
CA GLY A 57 1.92 10.08 16.38
C GLY A 57 2.89 9.99 15.21
N TYR A 58 2.48 10.39 14.00
CA TYR A 58 3.43 10.60 12.89
C TYR A 58 3.71 12.09 12.76
N ASP A 59 4.76 12.57 13.41
CA ASP A 59 5.10 13.99 13.52
C ASP A 59 5.86 14.51 12.29
N PHE A 60 5.33 14.25 11.09
CA PHE A 60 5.88 14.81 9.85
C PHE A 60 5.75 16.35 9.83
N ALA A 61 6.80 17.05 9.40
CA ALA A 61 6.79 18.51 9.36
C ALA A 61 5.88 19.09 8.27
N ASN A 62 5.67 18.35 7.17
CA ASN A 62 4.79 18.71 6.06
C ASN A 62 4.39 17.48 5.22
N ALA A 63 3.54 17.70 4.21
CA ALA A 63 3.04 16.65 3.34
C ALA A 63 4.14 16.03 2.46
N GLU A 64 5.10 16.84 2.00
CA GLU A 64 6.21 16.38 1.17
C GLU A 64 7.10 15.40 1.95
N GLU A 65 7.42 15.69 3.21
CA GLU A 65 8.20 14.79 4.07
C GLU A 65 7.46 13.47 4.32
N ALA A 66 6.15 13.52 4.56
CA ALA A 66 5.35 12.31 4.70
C ALA A 66 5.39 11.46 3.42
N LEU A 67 5.23 12.10 2.24
CA LEU A 67 5.30 11.40 0.96
C LEU A 67 6.68 10.80 0.70
N ASP A 68 7.75 11.55 0.97
CA ASP A 68 9.12 11.08 0.83
C ASP A 68 9.39 9.87 1.73
N TYR A 69 8.90 9.90 2.98
CA TYR A 69 9.00 8.77 3.89
C TYR A 69 8.23 7.54 3.38
N GLY A 70 6.99 7.74 2.92
CA GLY A 70 6.16 6.69 2.31
C GLY A 70 6.82 6.05 1.08
N TYR A 71 7.38 6.86 0.18
CA TYR A 71 8.16 6.36 -0.96
C TYR A 71 9.46 5.68 -0.54
N GLY A 72 10.08 6.12 0.55
CA GLY A 72 11.20 5.43 1.17
C GLY A 72 10.84 4.00 1.59
N ILE A 73 9.68 3.80 2.21
CA ILE A 73 9.15 2.45 2.52
C ILE A 73 8.97 1.65 1.24
N CYS A 74 8.31 2.19 0.21
CA CYS A 74 8.15 1.53 -1.08
C CYS A 74 9.51 1.11 -1.69
N GLY A 75 10.50 1.99 -1.60
CA GLY A 75 11.88 1.70 -2.01
C GLY A 75 12.46 0.51 -1.25
N LYS A 76 12.34 0.47 0.08
CA LYS A 76 12.80 -0.67 0.89
C LYS A 76 12.08 -1.96 0.50
N VAL A 77 10.76 -1.93 0.31
CA VAL A 77 9.98 -3.10 -0.12
C VAL A 77 10.47 -3.60 -1.48
N SER A 78 10.66 -2.71 -2.46
CA SER A 78 11.14 -3.09 -3.80
C SER A 78 12.51 -3.78 -3.78
N HIS A 79 13.36 -3.43 -2.81
CA HIS A 79 14.66 -4.07 -2.58
C HIS A 79 14.60 -5.35 -1.73
N ASN A 80 13.41 -5.92 -1.52
CA ASN A 80 13.20 -7.12 -0.70
C ASN A 80 13.63 -6.96 0.78
N ILE A 81 13.60 -5.74 1.32
CA ILE A 81 13.76 -5.55 2.77
C ILE A 81 12.59 -6.23 3.48
N GLY A 82 12.91 -7.13 4.42
CA GLY A 82 11.91 -7.95 5.11
C GLY A 82 11.01 -7.13 6.04
N TYR A 83 9.77 -7.58 6.21
CA TYR A 83 8.75 -6.89 7.00
C TYR A 83 9.18 -6.59 8.44
N ALA A 84 9.87 -7.52 9.12
CA ALA A 84 10.38 -7.31 10.47
C ALA A 84 11.41 -6.17 10.57
N GLN A 85 12.25 -6.01 9.53
CA GLN A 85 13.19 -4.90 9.47
C GLN A 85 12.46 -3.58 9.24
N LEU A 86 11.47 -3.57 8.33
CA LEU A 86 10.64 -2.38 8.12
C LEU A 86 9.95 -1.92 9.41
N ILE A 87 9.42 -2.85 10.20
CA ILE A 87 8.83 -2.54 11.51
C ILE A 87 9.88 -1.90 12.43
N THR A 88 11.07 -2.50 12.52
CA THR A 88 12.14 -2.01 13.39
C THR A 88 12.62 -0.62 12.98
N ASP A 89 12.78 -0.38 11.68
CA ASP A 89 13.16 0.92 11.13
C ASP A 89 12.12 1.98 11.52
N VAL A 90 10.83 1.72 11.26
CA VAL A 90 9.76 2.67 11.58
C VAL A 90 9.64 2.90 13.09
N GLN A 91 9.79 1.86 13.91
CA GLN A 91 9.83 1.99 15.36
C GLN A 91 10.99 2.88 15.83
N GLY A 92 12.16 2.75 15.20
CA GLY A 92 13.33 3.59 15.46
C GLY A 92 13.09 5.05 15.05
N ASP A 93 12.60 5.26 13.84
CA ASP A 93 12.39 6.59 13.26
C ASP A 93 11.36 7.42 14.05
N PHE A 94 10.30 6.77 14.56
CA PHE A 94 9.25 7.42 15.38
C PHE A 94 9.43 7.22 16.90
N ALA A 95 10.58 6.70 17.34
CA ALA A 95 10.88 6.42 18.75
C ALA A 95 9.74 5.70 19.50
N THR A 96 9.08 4.75 18.83
CA THR A 96 7.91 4.03 19.36
C THR A 96 8.19 2.55 19.56
N SER A 97 7.53 1.96 20.56
CA SER A 97 7.51 0.51 20.75
C SER A 97 6.27 -0.18 20.17
N ASP A 98 5.34 0.60 19.64
CA ASP A 98 4.05 0.11 19.16
C ASP A 98 4.15 -0.49 17.75
N ASP A 99 3.94 -1.79 17.68
CA ASP A 99 3.92 -2.57 16.45
C ASP A 99 2.74 -2.19 15.53
N TYR A 100 1.60 -1.81 16.12
CA TYR A 100 0.43 -1.37 15.35
C TYR A 100 0.69 -0.04 14.66
N HIS A 101 1.38 0.87 15.33
CA HIS A 101 1.86 2.11 14.74
C HIS A 101 2.74 1.82 13.52
N ALA A 102 3.84 1.08 13.69
CA ALA A 102 4.74 0.77 12.58
C ALA A 102 4.06 0.03 11.41
N SER A 103 3.27 -1.01 11.72
CA SER A 103 2.59 -1.81 10.70
C SER A 103 1.52 -1.04 9.92
N TYR A 104 0.83 -0.10 10.57
CA TYR A 104 -0.14 0.75 9.91
C TYR A 104 0.53 1.66 8.88
N LEU A 105 1.62 2.33 9.23
CA LEU A 105 2.33 3.22 8.33
C LEU A 105 2.88 2.48 7.10
N ILE A 106 3.48 1.30 7.32
CA ILE A 106 3.99 0.43 6.24
C ILE A 106 2.85 0.02 5.31
N SER A 107 1.73 -0.44 5.87
CA SER A 107 0.59 -0.89 5.09
C SER A 107 -0.07 0.27 4.32
N GLN A 108 -0.17 1.46 4.92
CA GLN A 108 -0.69 2.65 4.25
C GLN A 108 0.19 3.08 3.09
N ALA A 109 1.50 3.15 3.30
CA ALA A 109 2.45 3.52 2.24
C ALA A 109 2.32 2.55 1.05
N VAL A 110 2.32 1.24 1.30
CA VAL A 110 2.30 0.25 0.21
C VAL A 110 0.94 0.16 -0.49
N ASN A 111 -0.16 0.25 0.25
CA ASN A 111 -1.49 0.15 -0.35
C ASN A 111 -1.83 1.35 -1.25
N GLU A 112 -1.41 2.55 -0.87
CA GLU A 112 -1.77 3.76 -1.61
C GLU A 112 -0.66 4.19 -2.60
N LEU A 113 0.62 4.13 -2.21
CA LEU A 113 1.71 4.71 -3.02
C LEU A 113 2.41 3.70 -3.95
N CYS A 114 2.43 2.41 -3.63
CA CYS A 114 3.09 1.39 -4.46
C CYS A 114 2.29 0.06 -4.49
N PRO A 115 1.05 0.08 -5.02
CA PRO A 115 0.16 -1.09 -5.01
C PRO A 115 0.73 -2.30 -5.77
N GLU A 116 1.65 -2.08 -6.71
CA GLU A 116 2.39 -3.14 -7.41
C GLU A 116 3.26 -3.99 -6.47
N LEU A 117 3.64 -3.46 -5.30
CA LEU A 117 4.48 -4.13 -4.31
C LEU A 117 3.70 -4.85 -3.21
N ILE A 118 2.35 -4.80 -3.22
CA ILE A 118 1.51 -5.40 -2.18
C ILE A 118 1.80 -6.89 -1.99
N TRP A 119 1.99 -7.63 -3.08
CA TRP A 119 2.30 -9.06 -2.99
C TRP A 119 3.66 -9.29 -2.33
N GLN A 120 4.67 -8.49 -2.68
CA GLN A 120 6.02 -8.59 -2.11
C GLN A 120 5.99 -8.29 -0.60
N LEU A 121 5.29 -7.23 -0.19
CA LEU A 121 5.09 -6.91 1.23
C LEU A 121 4.40 -8.07 1.95
N ARG A 122 3.27 -8.57 1.43
CA ARG A 122 2.51 -9.68 2.04
C ARG A 122 3.34 -10.94 2.19
N ASN A 123 4.12 -11.30 1.17
CA ASN A 123 5.00 -12.45 1.22
C ASN A 123 6.09 -12.28 2.29
N SER A 124 6.69 -11.09 2.39
CA SER A 124 7.69 -10.78 3.42
C SER A 124 7.12 -10.79 4.85
N ALA A 125 5.82 -10.59 5.01
CA ALA A 125 5.11 -10.57 6.29
C ALA A 125 4.53 -11.93 6.71
N ALA A 126 4.59 -12.97 5.85
CA ALA A 126 3.83 -14.22 6.04
C ALA A 126 4.10 -14.96 7.37
N HIS A 127 5.28 -14.77 7.96
CA HIS A 127 5.67 -15.36 9.25
C HIS A 127 5.96 -14.32 10.32
N TYR A 128 5.62 -13.06 10.05
CA TYR A 128 5.81 -12.01 11.02
C TYR A 128 4.87 -12.22 12.21
N ARG A 129 5.44 -12.23 13.41
CA ARG A 129 4.68 -12.25 14.66
C ARG A 129 5.13 -11.04 15.48
N PRO A 130 4.22 -10.08 15.75
CA PRO A 130 4.53 -8.96 16.62
C PRO A 130 5.06 -9.49 17.96
N PRO A 131 6.09 -8.84 18.53
CA PRO A 131 6.45 -9.10 19.91
C PRO A 131 5.21 -8.91 20.80
N GLY A 132 5.04 -9.77 21.80
CA GLY A 132 3.98 -9.59 22.78
C GLY A 132 4.08 -8.21 23.47
N PRO A 133 3.03 -7.77 24.19
CA PRO A 133 3.04 -6.47 24.87
C PRO A 133 4.33 -6.31 25.66
N ARG A 134 5.14 -5.31 25.32
CA ARG A 134 6.31 -4.97 26.12
C ARG A 134 5.80 -4.40 27.43
N SER A 135 6.17 -5.03 28.55
CA SER A 135 5.85 -4.52 29.88
C SER A 135 6.33 -3.07 29.99
N PRO A 136 5.55 -2.16 30.62
CA PRO A 136 5.98 -0.79 30.83
C PRO A 136 7.35 -0.78 31.50
N LYS A 137 8.30 -0.01 30.95
CA LYS A 137 9.55 0.31 31.65
C LYS A 137 9.16 0.96 32.99
N PRO A 138 9.76 0.58 34.13
CA PRO A 138 9.50 1.28 35.38
C PRO A 138 9.87 2.74 35.16
N GLU A 139 8.87 3.61 35.16
CA GLU A 139 9.06 5.05 35.19
C GLU A 139 9.85 5.30 36.47
N THR A 140 11.07 5.80 36.34
CA THR A 140 11.88 6.23 37.47
C THR A 140 11.13 7.36 38.16
N GLY A 141 10.31 7.00 39.13
CA GLY A 141 9.58 7.91 39.99
C GLY A 141 10.57 8.87 40.61
N THR A 142 10.44 10.14 40.26
CA THR A 142 10.98 11.20 41.11
C THR A 142 10.12 11.18 42.37
N GLU A 143 10.74 10.73 43.45
CA GLU A 143 10.23 10.74 44.82
C GLU A 143 9.76 12.17 45.18
N GLU A 144 8.45 12.45 45.06
CA GLU A 144 7.84 13.65 45.63
C GLU A 144 7.72 13.44 47.15
N LYS A 145 8.73 13.89 47.89
CA LYS A 145 8.58 14.17 49.32
C LYS A 145 7.58 15.32 49.50
N LYS A 146 6.34 14.98 49.86
CA LYS A 146 5.44 15.85 50.64
C LYS A 146 5.14 15.07 51.93
N GLY A 147 5.78 15.37 53.05
CA GLY A 147 5.72 16.68 53.71
C GLY A 147 4.69 16.54 54.82
N ALA A 148 5.13 16.05 55.97
CA ALA A 148 4.36 16.08 57.20
C ALA A 148 4.13 17.54 57.63
N VAL A 149 2.86 17.92 57.78
CA VAL A 149 2.31 18.84 58.80
C VAL A 149 0.88 18.40 59.04
#